data_AF-A0A5N5L470-F1
#
_entry.id   AF-A0A5N5L470-F1
#
_cell.length_a   1.000
_cell.length_b   1.000
_cell.length_c   1.000
_cell.angle_alpha   90.00
_cell.angle_beta   90.00
_cell.angle_gamma   90.00
#
_symmetry.space_group_name_H-M   'P 1'
#
loop_
_entity.id
_entity.type
_entity.pdbx_description
1 polymer ?
#
loop_
_entity_poly.entity_id
_entity_poly.type
_entity_poly.pdbx_seq_one_letter_code
_entity_poly.pdbx_strand_id
1 'polypeptide(L)'
;MSPAGDIFNPEHYKVNQDMTQPLTNYYIASSHNTYLTGDQLLSQSRVDMYAYVLQAGCRCVEVDCWDGPDGEPIVHHGYTFTSKILFRNVVETINKYAFAKSQ
;
A
#
# COMPACT_ATOMS: atom_id res chain seq x y z
N MET A 1 -23.55 -24.88 8.35
CA MET A 1 -24.11 -23.70 9.04
C MET A 1 -24.94 -22.94 8.02
N SER A 2 -26.14 -22.48 8.38
CA SER A 2 -27.00 -21.73 7.44
C SER A 2 -26.59 -20.25 7.41
N PRO A 3 -26.81 -19.54 6.27
CA PRO A 3 -26.57 -18.10 6.18
C PRO A 3 -27.33 -17.26 7.23
N ALA A 4 -28.43 -17.78 7.76
CA ALA A 4 -29.25 -17.12 8.78
C ALA A 4 -28.59 -17.04 10.17
N GLY A 5 -27.50 -17.78 10.40
CA GLY A 5 -26.75 -17.78 11.65
C GLY A 5 -25.34 -17.20 11.53
N ASP A 6 -25.06 -16.45 10.45
CA ASP A 6 -23.76 -15.79 10.31
C ASP A 6 -23.58 -14.70 11.37
N ILE A 7 -22.41 -14.67 12.01
CA ILE A 7 -22.07 -13.64 13.00
C ILE A 7 -21.83 -12.28 12.34
N PHE A 8 -21.48 -12.26 11.05
CA PHE A 8 -21.27 -11.05 10.28
C PHE A 8 -22.53 -10.64 9.52
N ASN A 9 -22.80 -9.34 9.46
CA ASN A 9 -23.84 -8.80 8.60
C ASN A 9 -23.41 -8.91 7.12
N PRO A 10 -24.11 -9.69 6.27
CA PRO A 10 -23.73 -9.86 4.87
C PRO A 10 -23.71 -8.56 4.05
N GLU A 11 -24.49 -7.54 4.46
CA GLU A 11 -24.49 -6.22 3.83
C GLU A 11 -23.14 -5.50 3.97
N HIS A 12 -22.34 -5.86 5.00
CA HIS A 12 -21.03 -5.26 5.24
C HIS A 12 -19.92 -5.85 4.35
N TYR A 13 -20.22 -6.84 3.51
CA TYR A 13 -19.27 -7.39 2.54
C TYR A 13 -19.08 -6.49 1.30
N LYS A 14 -19.89 -5.45 1.17
CA LYS A 14 -19.80 -4.42 0.13
C LYS A 14 -19.76 -3.04 0.78
N VAL A 15 -19.44 -2.03 -0.03
CA VAL A 15 -19.52 -0.62 0.39
C VAL A 15 -20.95 -0.34 0.83
N ASN A 16 -21.11 0.07 2.09
CA ASN A 16 -22.40 0.38 2.72
C ASN A 16 -22.41 1.77 3.37
N GLN A 17 -21.26 2.43 3.45
CA GLN A 17 -21.13 3.80 3.91
C GLN A 17 -21.54 4.78 2.81
N ASP A 18 -22.03 5.95 3.19
CA ASP A 18 -22.18 7.08 2.25
C ASP A 18 -20.79 7.51 1.78
N MET A 19 -20.50 7.36 0.48
CA MET A 19 -19.23 7.72 -0.15
C MET A 19 -19.23 9.12 -0.80
N THR A 20 -20.21 9.96 -0.48
CA THR A 20 -20.37 11.31 -1.03
C THR A 20 -19.93 12.44 -0.07
N GLN A 21 -19.55 12.09 1.15
CA GLN A 21 -19.03 13.06 2.14
C GLN A 21 -17.60 13.51 1.77
N PRO A 22 -17.12 14.62 2.35
CA PRO A 22 -15.72 15.03 2.20
C PRO A 22 -14.73 13.95 2.64
N LEU A 23 -13.57 13.86 1.99
CA LEU A 23 -12.53 12.85 2.28
C LEU A 23 -12.09 12.82 3.76
N THR A 24 -12.10 13.98 4.42
CA THR A 24 -11.74 14.13 5.84
C THR A 24 -12.69 13.42 6.81
N ASN A 25 -13.84 12.94 6.33
CA ASN A 25 -14.83 12.26 7.16
C ASN A 25 -14.64 10.73 7.19
N TYR A 26 -13.60 10.21 6.52
CA TYR A 26 -13.33 8.78 6.43
C TYR A 26 -12.01 8.43 7.10
N TYR A 27 -11.97 7.25 7.73
CA TYR A 27 -10.71 6.60 8.03
C TYR A 27 -10.10 6.03 6.75
N ILE A 28 -8.82 6.30 6.52
CA ILE A 28 -8.10 5.84 5.33
C ILE A 28 -7.08 4.78 5.75
N ALA A 29 -7.24 3.57 5.23
CA ALA A 29 -6.26 2.50 5.42
C ALA A 29 -4.91 2.93 4.81
N SER A 30 -3.90 3.11 5.66
CA SER A 30 -2.63 3.75 5.29
C SER A 30 -1.43 2.87 5.67
N SER A 31 -0.38 2.89 4.87
CA SER A 31 0.87 2.15 5.06
C SER A 31 2.04 3.12 5.12
N HIS A 32 2.89 2.94 6.13
CA HIS A 32 4.11 3.72 6.36
C HIS A 32 5.34 2.90 5.94
N ASN A 33 6.33 3.54 5.34
CA ASN A 33 7.52 2.91 4.73
C ASN A 33 7.15 1.63 3.95
N THR A 34 6.17 1.76 3.07
CA THR A 34 5.49 0.63 2.41
C THR A 34 6.44 -0.35 1.72
N TYR A 35 7.60 0.14 1.25
CA TYR A 35 8.60 -0.67 0.58
C TYR A 35 9.30 -1.68 1.51
N LEU A 36 9.34 -1.48 2.82
CA LEU A 36 10.06 -2.35 3.77
C LEU A 36 9.31 -3.64 4.07
N THR A 37 10.03 -4.76 4.10
CA THR A 37 9.49 -6.08 4.48
C THR A 37 9.66 -6.41 5.96
N GLY A 38 10.38 -5.58 6.72
CA GLY A 38 10.75 -5.86 8.10
C GLY A 38 11.13 -4.60 8.86
N ASP A 39 12.22 -4.69 9.64
CA ASP A 39 12.69 -3.59 10.48
C ASP A 39 13.16 -2.36 9.68
N GLN A 40 13.27 -1.23 10.38
CA GLN A 40 13.58 0.08 9.79
C GLN A 40 15.05 0.24 9.38
N LEU A 41 15.97 -0.64 9.78
CA LEU A 41 17.42 -0.41 9.65
C LEU A 41 18.11 -1.36 8.68
N LEU A 42 17.69 -2.63 8.66
CA LEU A 42 18.41 -3.72 8.00
C LEU A 42 17.54 -4.51 7.01
N SER A 43 16.22 -4.30 7.00
CA SER A 43 15.32 -5.13 6.21
C SER A 43 15.39 -4.86 4.71
N GLN A 44 14.78 -5.75 3.93
CA GLN A 44 14.71 -5.61 2.49
C GLN A 44 13.60 -4.62 2.10
N SER A 45 13.91 -3.80 1.09
CA SER A 45 12.91 -3.09 0.31
C SER A 45 12.45 -3.94 -0.85
N ARG A 46 11.14 -4.10 -1.04
CA ARG A 46 10.56 -4.88 -2.14
C ARG A 46 9.41 -4.13 -2.81
N VAL A 47 9.43 -4.15 -4.14
CA VAL A 47 8.35 -3.61 -4.97
C VAL A 47 7.01 -4.34 -4.70
N ASP A 48 7.06 -5.65 -4.44
CA ASP A 48 5.89 -6.48 -4.17
C ASP A 48 5.06 -6.00 -2.96
N MET A 49 5.66 -5.27 -2.02
CA MET A 49 4.94 -4.75 -0.85
C MET A 49 3.85 -3.75 -1.24
N TYR A 50 4.08 -2.94 -2.30
CA TYR A 50 3.05 -2.05 -2.83
C TYR A 50 1.86 -2.84 -3.39
N ALA A 51 2.12 -3.91 -4.14
CA ALA A 51 1.06 -4.79 -4.63
C ALA A 51 0.28 -5.42 -3.46
N TYR A 52 1.00 -5.92 -2.46
CA TYR A 52 0.42 -6.56 -1.28
C TYR A 52 -0.54 -5.64 -0.53
N VAL A 53 -0.10 -4.42 -0.15
CA VAL A 53 -0.94 -3.50 0.63
C VAL A 53 -2.13 -2.99 -0.18
N LEU A 54 -1.95 -2.71 -1.49
CA LEU A 54 -3.04 -2.25 -2.35
C LEU A 54 -4.12 -3.33 -2.53
N GLN A 55 -3.72 -4.59 -2.68
CA GLN A 55 -4.64 -5.72 -2.75
C GLN A 55 -5.33 -6.02 -1.40
N ALA A 56 -4.71 -5.65 -0.29
CA ALA A 56 -5.34 -5.67 1.04
C ALA A 56 -6.32 -4.50 1.27
N GLY A 57 -6.42 -3.54 0.34
CA GLY A 57 -7.33 -2.40 0.42
C GLY A 57 -6.71 -1.11 0.98
N CYS A 58 -5.39 -1.08 1.21
CA CYS A 58 -4.69 0.16 1.57
C CYS A 58 -4.85 1.22 0.46
N ARG A 59 -5.10 2.47 0.84
CA ARG A 59 -5.36 3.61 -0.06
C ARG A 59 -4.36 4.76 0.08
N CYS A 60 -3.43 4.68 1.04
CA CYS A 60 -2.35 5.63 1.21
C CYS A 60 -1.04 4.86 1.44
N VAL A 61 -0.04 5.10 0.59
CA VAL A 61 1.25 4.41 0.61
C VAL A 61 2.38 5.43 0.60
N GLU A 62 3.52 5.05 1.16
CA GLU A 62 4.70 5.91 1.28
C GLU A 62 5.81 5.48 0.32
N VAL A 63 6.52 6.46 -0.26
CA VAL A 63 7.60 6.25 -1.24
C VAL A 63 8.75 7.21 -0.94
N ASP A 64 9.77 6.71 -0.24
CA ASP A 64 10.96 7.50 0.12
C ASP A 64 11.90 7.58 -1.05
N CYS A 65 11.80 8.66 -1.83
CA CYS A 65 12.58 8.85 -3.05
C CYS A 65 13.97 9.41 -2.74
N TRP A 66 15.00 8.81 -3.33
CA TRP A 66 16.40 9.24 -3.23
C TRP A 66 17.05 9.25 -4.61
N ASP A 67 18.09 10.08 -4.76
CA ASP A 67 18.94 10.09 -5.94
C ASP A 67 19.67 8.74 -6.06
N GLY A 68 19.55 8.10 -7.21
CA GLY A 68 20.25 6.86 -7.53
C GLY A 68 21.34 7.06 -8.60
N PRO A 69 22.08 5.99 -8.93
CA PRO A 69 23.10 6.04 -9.96
C PRO A 69 22.49 6.33 -11.34
N ASP A 70 23.30 6.91 -12.23
CA ASP A 70 22.95 7.18 -13.63
C ASP A 70 21.69 8.06 -13.82
N GLY A 71 21.32 8.84 -12.79
CA GLY A 71 20.13 9.71 -12.80
C GLY A 71 18.81 8.98 -12.58
N GLU A 72 18.83 7.68 -12.28
CA GLU A 72 17.62 6.90 -12.00
C GLU A 72 17.27 6.95 -10.50
N PRO A 73 16.08 7.46 -10.11
CA PRO A 73 15.69 7.54 -8.70
C PRO A 73 15.45 6.15 -8.09
N ILE A 74 15.81 6.02 -6.81
CA ILE A 74 15.66 4.81 -6.01
C ILE A 74 14.74 5.06 -4.82
N VAL A 75 14.25 3.99 -4.22
CA VAL A 75 13.45 3.99 -2.99
C VAL A 75 14.16 3.15 -1.93
N HIS A 76 14.42 3.74 -0.77
CA HIS A 76 14.92 3.08 0.43
C HIS A 76 14.81 3.99 1.66
N HIS A 77 15.05 3.44 2.85
CA HIS A 77 15.09 4.24 4.07
C HIS A 77 16.48 4.90 4.18
N GLY A 78 16.50 6.23 4.12
CA GLY A 78 17.72 7.03 4.08
C GLY A 78 18.68 6.77 5.24
N TYR A 79 19.98 6.81 4.96
CA TYR A 79 21.04 6.61 5.96
C TYR A 79 20.97 5.28 6.74
N THR A 80 20.33 4.25 6.17
CA THR A 80 20.25 2.91 6.73
C THR A 80 20.87 1.85 5.81
N PHE A 81 20.87 0.59 6.25
CA PHE A 81 21.33 -0.56 5.48
C PHE A 81 20.20 -1.30 4.76
N THR A 82 19.00 -0.70 4.67
CA THR A 82 17.90 -1.27 3.89
C THR A 82 18.27 -1.38 2.41
N SER A 83 17.78 -2.44 1.74
CA SER A 83 18.04 -2.61 0.30
C SER A 83 17.34 -1.52 -0.51
N LYS A 84 17.77 -1.32 -1.75
CA LYS A 84 17.25 -0.28 -2.65
C LYS A 84 16.44 -0.92 -3.76
N ILE A 85 15.34 -0.28 -4.15
CA ILE A 85 14.54 -0.63 -5.32
C ILE A 85 14.43 0.58 -6.26
N LEU A 86 14.18 0.34 -7.54
CA LEU A 86 14.01 1.43 -8.50
C LEU A 86 12.63 2.07 -8.33
N PHE A 87 12.59 3.41 -8.31
CA PHE A 87 11.33 4.16 -8.25
C PHE A 87 10.40 3.83 -9.42
N ARG A 88 10.94 3.64 -10.63
CA ARG A 88 10.16 3.26 -11.82
C ARG A 88 9.34 1.99 -11.60
N ASN A 89 9.93 0.96 -10.97
CA ASN A 89 9.27 -0.31 -10.71
C ASN A 89 8.16 -0.13 -9.64
N VAL A 90 8.36 0.78 -8.70
CA VAL A 90 7.35 1.14 -7.68
C VAL A 90 6.13 1.75 -8.35
N VAL A 91 6.29 2.79 -9.18
CA VAL A 91 5.15 3.45 -9.83
C VAL A 91 4.44 2.54 -10.83
N GLU A 92 5.17 1.69 -11.57
CA GLU A 92 4.57 0.67 -12.44
C GLU A 92 3.70 -0.31 -11.66
N THR A 93 4.16 -0.72 -10.48
CA THR A 93 3.43 -1.65 -9.60
C THR A 93 2.21 -0.98 -8.99
N ILE A 94 2.34 0.26 -8.51
CA ILE A 94 1.20 1.04 -8.01
C ILE A 94 0.16 1.19 -9.12
N ASN A 95 0.55 1.59 -10.33
CA ASN A 95 -0.36 1.73 -11.47
C ASN A 95 -1.11 0.43 -11.78
N LYS A 96 -0.41 -0.72 -11.69
CA LYS A 96 -1.01 -2.04 -11.94
C LYS A 96 -2.04 -2.45 -10.87
N TYR A 97 -1.82 -2.13 -9.60
CA TYR A 97 -2.63 -2.67 -8.49
C TYR A 97 -3.50 -1.66 -7.76
N ALA A 98 -3.36 -0.35 -8.03
CA ALA A 98 -4.06 0.72 -7.32
C ALA A 98 -5.56 0.45 -7.22
N PHE A 99 -6.19 -0.01 -8.30
CA PHE A 99 -7.64 -0.20 -8.37
C PHE A 99 -8.09 -1.67 -8.45
N ALA A 100 -7.19 -2.62 -8.19
CA ALA A 100 -7.50 -4.05 -8.31
C ALA A 100 -8.50 -4.54 -7.24
N LYS A 101 -8.43 -3.98 -6.02
CA LYS A 101 -9.29 -4.36 -4.89
C LYS A 101 -10.43 -3.37 -4.60
N SER A 102 -10.15 -2.08 -4.78
CA SER A 102 -11.06 -0.98 -4.46
C SER A 102 -10.93 0.08 -5.56
N GLN A 103 -12.07 0.55 -6.08
CA GLN A 103 -12.15 1.54 -7.16
C GLN A 103 -12.16 2.96 -6.60
#